data_AF-A0A836Q450-F1
#
_entry.id   AF-A0A836Q450-F1
#
_cell.length_a   1.000
_cell.length_b   1.000
_cell.length_c   1.000
_cell.angle_alpha   90.00
_cell.angle_beta   90.00
_cell.angle_gamma   90.00
#
_symmetry.space_group_name_H-M   'P 1'
#
loop_
_entity.id
_entity.type
_entity.pdbx_description
1 polymer ?
#
loop_
_entity_poly.entity_id
_entity_poly.type
_entity_poly.pdbx_seq_one_letter_code
_entity_poly.pdbx_strand_id
1 'polypeptide(L)'
;METQAECLRLYAVAGMVLKDQKYIDSAKSIESYLKNFMLSPDGVFYTSQDADLKPGEHSAEYFALNDKERRAKGIPRIDKHIYARENGWAINAIAYLYMATGDQEYLKQAEKAAQWIISNRSVEGGGFRHDENDKGGPYLGDSLSMGRAFLSLYQATGDQQWLKRATQAADFIAQHFENREGGKEKLSAGFLTAEAKSNSIAAPEPLLEENQSICRFANLLNQYTGEEKYKQMAESAMRYLSTPEIVAKRRILVAGTLIADHEMAHAPAHITVVGKKSDPQARELFFAAVKSPLIYRRIDWLDKSEGTLPNLDVDFPDLGKPAAFLCAGNRCSSPAYQPEDLGKLIDRVK
;
A
#
# COMPACT_ATOMS: atom_id res chain seq x y z
N MET A 1 -4.45 13.99 -5.30
CA MET A 1 -4.33 13.00 -4.19
C MET A 1 -2.90 12.51 -4.00
N GLU A 2 -2.24 12.03 -5.07
CA GLU A 2 -0.92 11.39 -5.05
C GLU A 2 0.09 11.98 -4.06
N THR A 3 0.44 13.27 -4.21
CA THR A 3 1.44 13.94 -3.36
C THR A 3 1.08 13.88 -1.88
N GLN A 4 -0.19 14.11 -1.54
CA GLN A 4 -0.64 14.11 -0.15
C GLN A 4 -0.57 12.71 0.45
N ALA A 5 -1.05 11.71 -0.28
CA ALA A 5 -1.02 10.32 0.18
C ALA A 5 0.41 9.80 0.36
N GLU A 6 1.30 10.05 -0.60
CA GLU A 6 2.71 9.62 -0.48
C GLU A 6 3.43 10.38 0.64
N CYS A 7 3.24 11.70 0.79
CA CYS A 7 3.83 12.45 1.91
C CYS A 7 3.32 11.95 3.27
N LEU A 8 2.00 11.72 3.41
CA LEU A 8 1.40 11.18 4.63
C LEU A 8 2.05 9.83 4.98
N ARG A 9 2.13 8.91 4.01
CA ARG A 9 2.75 7.59 4.19
C ARG A 9 4.23 7.72 4.58
N LEU A 10 5.00 8.54 3.86
CA LEU A 10 6.42 8.74 4.11
C LEU A 10 6.68 9.33 5.50
N TYR A 11 5.89 10.32 5.93
CA TYR A 11 6.01 10.89 7.26
C TYR A 11 5.57 9.92 8.36
N ALA A 12 4.55 9.09 8.14
CA ALA A 12 4.18 8.03 9.08
C ALA A 12 5.31 6.99 9.24
N VAL A 13 5.92 6.55 8.12
CA VAL A 13 7.08 5.66 8.12
C VAL A 13 8.29 6.32 8.79
N ALA A 14 8.59 7.57 8.46
CA ALA A 14 9.70 8.32 9.06
C ALA A 14 9.51 8.48 10.58
N GLY A 15 8.28 8.73 11.05
CA GLY A 15 7.97 8.79 12.47
C GLY A 15 8.24 7.46 13.20
N MET A 16 7.91 6.32 12.58
CA MET A 16 8.27 5.00 13.12
C MET A 16 9.79 4.79 13.13
N VAL A 17 10.46 5.00 11.98
CA VAL A 17 11.88 4.69 11.77
C VAL A 17 12.79 5.60 12.59
N LEU A 18 12.57 6.91 12.51
CA LEU A 18 13.41 7.92 13.13
C LEU A 18 12.98 8.24 14.58
N LYS A 19 11.84 7.68 15.03
CA LYS A 19 11.27 7.90 16.37
C LYS A 19 11.10 9.39 16.70
N ASP A 20 10.73 10.18 15.69
CA ASP A 20 10.59 11.64 15.81
C ASP A 20 9.14 12.05 15.61
N GLN A 21 8.55 12.62 16.67
CA GLN A 21 7.15 13.01 16.74
C GLN A 21 6.80 14.06 15.68
N LYS A 22 7.75 14.89 15.22
CA LYS A 22 7.48 15.91 14.21
C LYS A 22 6.97 15.31 12.89
N TYR A 23 7.43 14.11 12.54
CA TYR A 23 6.99 13.42 11.33
C TYR A 23 5.59 12.84 11.52
N ILE A 24 5.29 12.29 12.70
CA ILE A 24 3.91 11.89 13.03
C ILE A 24 2.96 13.09 12.98
N ASP A 25 3.36 14.23 13.51
CA ASP A 25 2.55 15.46 13.48
C ASP A 25 2.33 15.96 12.05
N SER A 26 3.35 15.84 11.20
CA SER A 26 3.25 16.16 9.76
C SER A 26 2.27 15.22 9.04
N ALA A 27 2.35 13.92 9.32
CA ALA A 27 1.41 12.94 8.76
C ALA A 27 -0.04 13.19 9.21
N LYS A 28 -0.25 13.49 10.50
CA LYS A 28 -1.55 13.88 11.06
C LYS A 28 -2.09 15.17 10.44
N SER A 29 -1.22 16.15 10.17
CA SER A 29 -1.63 17.40 9.51
C SER A 29 -2.12 17.14 8.08
N ILE A 30 -1.48 16.22 7.34
CA ILE A 30 -1.91 15.85 5.98
C ILE A 30 -3.22 15.06 6.04
N GLU A 31 -3.36 14.10 6.95
CA GLU A 31 -4.63 13.39 7.15
C GLU A 31 -5.76 14.38 7.48
N SER A 32 -5.50 15.35 8.36
CA SER A 32 -6.49 16.38 8.71
C SER A 32 -6.91 17.20 7.49
N TYR A 33 -5.99 17.53 6.59
CA TYR A 33 -6.32 18.17 5.32
C TYR A 33 -7.21 17.24 4.46
N LEU A 34 -6.85 15.97 4.29
CA LEU A 34 -7.66 15.02 3.53
C LEU A 34 -9.06 14.88 4.12
N LYS A 35 -9.18 14.77 5.44
CA LYS A 35 -10.45 14.67 6.16
C LYS A 35 -11.32 15.91 6.04
N ASN A 36 -10.72 17.10 6.12
CA ASN A 36 -11.47 18.36 6.17
C ASN A 36 -11.89 18.87 4.78
N PHE A 37 -11.17 18.49 3.72
CA PHE A 37 -11.40 19.02 2.38
C PHE A 37 -11.73 17.92 1.37
N MET A 38 -11.02 16.79 1.42
CA MET A 38 -11.08 15.77 0.37
C MET A 38 -12.05 14.63 0.70
N LEU A 39 -12.51 14.49 1.95
CA LEU A 39 -13.40 13.41 2.36
C LEU A 39 -14.85 13.70 1.98
N SER A 40 -15.45 12.79 1.23
CA SER A 40 -16.87 12.81 0.90
C SER A 40 -17.73 12.40 2.11
N PRO A 41 -19.03 12.72 2.10
CA PRO A 41 -19.98 12.24 3.12
C PRO A 41 -19.99 10.71 3.30
N ASP A 42 -19.69 9.97 2.22
CA ASP A 42 -19.67 8.51 2.24
C ASP A 42 -18.39 7.93 2.87
N GLY A 43 -17.43 8.78 3.22
CA GLY A 43 -16.16 8.34 3.84
C GLY A 43 -15.11 7.88 2.83
N VAL A 44 -15.17 8.38 1.60
CA VAL A 44 -14.17 8.16 0.53
C VAL A 44 -13.61 9.49 0.06
N PHE A 45 -12.51 9.47 -0.68
CA PHE A 45 -11.78 10.66 -1.03
C PHE A 45 -12.04 11.13 -2.46
N TYR A 46 -12.20 12.44 -2.59
CA TYR A 46 -12.18 13.21 -3.83
C TYR A 46 -10.76 13.25 -4.43
N THR A 47 -10.66 13.49 -5.73
CA THR A 47 -9.41 13.28 -6.48
C THR A 47 -8.39 14.41 -6.32
N SER A 48 -8.82 15.67 -6.44
CA SER A 48 -7.92 16.82 -6.46
C SER A 48 -8.58 18.11 -5.96
N GLN A 49 -7.74 19.05 -5.56
CA GLN A 49 -8.11 20.43 -5.26
C GLN A 49 -7.24 21.35 -6.12
N ASP A 50 -7.86 22.34 -6.74
CA ASP A 50 -7.15 23.35 -7.53
C ASP A 50 -6.16 24.11 -6.63
N ALA A 51 -4.99 24.46 -7.17
CA ALA A 51 -4.02 25.27 -6.42
C ALA A 51 -4.50 26.71 -6.23
N ASP A 52 -5.19 27.25 -7.23
CA ASP A 52 -5.65 28.63 -7.23
C ASP A 52 -7.09 28.74 -6.76
N LEU A 53 -7.37 29.72 -5.89
CA LEU A 53 -8.73 30.03 -5.46
C LEU A 53 -9.58 30.52 -6.63
N LYS A 54 -8.97 31.31 -7.53
CA LYS A 54 -9.56 31.76 -8.77
C LYS A 54 -8.66 31.31 -9.93
N PRO A 55 -9.19 30.62 -10.95
CA PRO A 55 -8.38 30.10 -12.04
C PRO A 55 -7.51 31.18 -12.70
N GLY A 56 -6.19 30.95 -12.74
CA GLY A 56 -5.22 31.85 -13.35
C GLY A 56 -4.67 32.96 -12.44
N GLU A 57 -5.16 33.08 -11.20
CA GLU A 57 -4.58 34.00 -10.20
C GLU A 57 -3.59 33.25 -9.29
N HIS A 58 -2.32 33.65 -9.29
CA HIS A 58 -1.27 32.98 -8.51
C HIS A 58 -1.61 32.96 -7.01
N SER A 59 -1.63 31.77 -6.43
CA SER A 59 -2.07 31.50 -5.07
C SER A 59 -1.07 31.81 -3.94
N ALA A 60 0.05 32.50 -4.22
CA ALA A 60 1.10 32.76 -3.22
C ALA A 60 0.58 33.59 -2.06
N GLU A 61 -0.16 34.68 -2.35
CA GLU A 61 -0.78 35.51 -1.33
C GLU A 61 -1.87 34.75 -0.56
N TYR A 62 -2.61 33.86 -1.22
CA TYR A 62 -3.63 33.04 -0.56
C TYR A 62 -3.00 32.07 0.45
N PHE A 63 -1.91 31.38 0.10
CA PHE A 63 -1.24 30.45 1.00
C PHE A 63 -0.35 31.11 2.06
N ALA A 64 -0.07 32.41 1.94
CA ALA A 64 0.56 33.21 3.00
C ALA A 64 -0.40 33.55 4.15
N LEU A 65 -1.72 33.46 3.94
CA LEU A 65 -2.75 33.72 4.96
C LEU A 65 -2.89 32.56 5.95
N ASN A 66 -3.39 32.87 7.15
CA ASN A 66 -3.76 31.82 8.11
C ASN A 66 -5.07 31.11 7.69
N ASP A 67 -5.40 29.99 8.34
CA ASP A 67 -6.55 29.16 7.95
C ASP A 67 -7.89 29.91 7.96
N LYS A 68 -8.12 30.75 8.98
CA LYS A 68 -9.34 31.55 9.12
C LYS A 68 -9.49 32.54 7.96
N GLU A 69 -8.41 33.24 7.63
CA GLU A 69 -8.37 34.22 6.53
C GLU A 69 -8.55 33.56 5.17
N ARG A 70 -7.92 32.40 4.94
CA ARG A 70 -8.10 31.62 3.71
C ARG A 70 -9.56 31.23 3.52
N ARG A 71 -10.18 30.61 4.53
CA ARG A 71 -11.59 30.21 4.47
C ARG A 71 -12.54 31.38 4.27
N ALA A 72 -12.21 32.56 4.81
CA ALA A 72 -13.00 33.77 4.59
C ALA A 72 -12.95 34.24 3.11
N LYS A 73 -11.85 33.97 2.39
CA LYS A 73 -11.76 34.24 0.94
C LYS A 73 -12.46 33.18 0.09
N GLY A 74 -12.56 31.95 0.59
CA GLY A 74 -13.19 30.82 -0.08
C GLY A 74 -12.30 29.57 -0.03
N ILE A 75 -12.70 28.49 -0.69
CA ILE A 75 -11.92 27.26 -0.80
C ILE A 75 -11.67 27.00 -2.29
N PRO A 76 -10.43 26.72 -2.72
CA PRO A 76 -10.16 26.32 -4.09
C PRO A 76 -11.02 25.13 -4.51
N ARG A 77 -11.44 25.12 -5.77
CA ARG A 77 -12.38 24.12 -6.29
C ARG A 77 -11.85 22.71 -6.01
N ILE A 78 -12.76 21.85 -5.56
CA ILE A 78 -12.48 20.43 -5.32
C ILE A 78 -13.13 19.65 -6.45
N ASP A 79 -12.33 18.85 -7.13
CA ASP A 79 -12.83 17.85 -8.07
C ASP A 79 -13.41 16.68 -7.29
N LYS A 80 -14.73 16.50 -7.39
CA LYS A 80 -15.50 15.55 -6.60
C LYS A 80 -15.55 14.14 -7.19
N HIS A 81 -14.82 13.87 -8.27
CA HIS A 81 -14.67 12.51 -8.77
C HIS A 81 -14.05 11.59 -7.70
N ILE A 82 -14.55 10.36 -7.63
CA ILE A 82 -14.11 9.34 -6.68
C ILE A 82 -13.48 8.20 -7.47
N TYR A 83 -12.16 8.27 -7.56
CA TYR A 83 -11.37 7.31 -8.32
C TYR A 83 -10.80 6.20 -7.45
N ALA A 84 -10.74 4.97 -7.99
CA ALA A 84 -10.21 3.82 -7.29
C ALA A 84 -8.71 3.98 -6.99
N ARG A 85 -7.91 4.46 -7.94
CA ARG A 85 -6.47 4.73 -7.76
C ARG A 85 -6.19 5.67 -6.59
N GLU A 86 -6.83 6.85 -6.60
CA GLU A 86 -6.63 7.89 -5.60
C GLU A 86 -7.06 7.44 -4.21
N ASN A 87 -8.17 6.69 -4.12
CA ASN A 87 -8.59 6.11 -2.86
C ASN A 87 -7.63 5.00 -2.40
N GLY A 88 -7.10 4.18 -3.30
CA GLY A 88 -6.06 3.20 -2.97
C GLY A 88 -4.82 3.86 -2.34
N TRP A 89 -4.35 4.98 -2.89
CA TRP A 89 -3.27 5.76 -2.28
C TRP A 89 -3.64 6.28 -0.88
N ALA A 90 -4.82 6.87 -0.72
CA ALA A 90 -5.27 7.42 0.56
C ALA A 90 -5.43 6.32 1.63
N ILE A 91 -6.07 5.20 1.31
CA ILE A 91 -6.27 4.05 2.21
C ILE A 91 -4.91 3.51 2.65
N ASN A 92 -4.00 3.30 1.70
CA ASN A 92 -2.64 2.83 1.98
C ASN A 92 -1.92 3.79 2.96
N ALA A 93 -1.97 5.09 2.69
CA ALA A 93 -1.32 6.10 3.52
C ALA A 93 -1.90 6.15 4.95
N ILE A 94 -3.23 6.16 5.08
CA ILE A 94 -3.94 6.20 6.37
C ILE A 94 -3.71 4.92 7.16
N ALA A 95 -3.62 3.76 6.50
CA ALA A 95 -3.22 2.52 7.15
C ALA A 95 -1.82 2.65 7.79
N TYR A 96 -0.83 3.21 7.10
CA TYR A 96 0.49 3.49 7.69
C TYR A 96 0.43 4.49 8.85
N LEU A 97 -0.46 5.48 8.81
CA LEU A 97 -0.65 6.41 9.93
C LEU A 97 -1.24 5.69 11.16
N TYR A 98 -2.19 4.77 10.95
CA TYR A 98 -2.63 3.88 12.01
C TYR A 98 -1.47 3.05 12.56
N MET A 99 -0.66 2.42 11.70
CA MET A 99 0.49 1.63 12.16
C MET A 99 1.44 2.46 13.00
N ALA A 100 1.68 3.73 12.63
CA ALA A 100 2.59 4.61 13.34
C ALA A 100 2.03 5.13 14.68
N THR A 101 0.71 5.32 14.78
CA THR A 101 0.07 5.99 15.94
C THR A 101 -0.64 5.03 16.88
N GLY A 102 -1.32 4.01 16.35
CA GLY A 102 -2.30 3.19 17.06
C GLY A 102 -3.69 3.76 17.15
N ASP A 103 -3.94 4.93 16.55
CA ASP A 103 -5.23 5.56 16.63
C ASP A 103 -6.24 4.83 15.73
N GLN A 104 -7.19 4.16 16.38
CA GLN A 104 -8.20 3.32 15.74
C GLN A 104 -9.10 4.11 14.78
N GLU A 105 -9.22 5.43 14.92
CA GLU A 105 -10.01 6.25 13.99
C GLU A 105 -9.41 6.25 12.58
N TYR A 106 -8.08 6.19 12.45
CA TYR A 106 -7.43 6.07 11.15
C TYR A 106 -7.69 4.70 10.51
N LEU A 107 -7.63 3.61 11.30
CA LEU A 107 -7.95 2.28 10.78
C LEU A 107 -9.40 2.22 10.28
N LYS A 108 -10.37 2.68 11.09
CA LYS A 108 -11.78 2.73 10.70
C LYS A 108 -12.01 3.54 9.43
N GLN A 109 -11.32 4.68 9.29
CA GLN A 109 -11.40 5.52 8.09
C GLN A 109 -10.88 4.78 6.85
N ALA A 110 -9.72 4.12 6.95
CA ALA A 110 -9.14 3.35 5.86
C ALA A 110 -10.01 2.16 5.46
N GLU A 111 -10.53 1.40 6.42
CA GLU A 111 -11.42 0.26 6.18
C GLU A 111 -12.76 0.71 5.58
N LYS A 112 -13.36 1.80 6.08
CA LYS A 112 -14.60 2.35 5.52
C LYS A 112 -14.43 2.76 4.06
N ALA A 113 -13.35 3.47 3.74
CA ALA A 113 -13.05 3.87 2.37
C ALA A 113 -12.80 2.64 1.47
N ALA A 114 -12.04 1.64 1.97
CA ALA A 114 -11.78 0.40 1.24
C ALA A 114 -13.08 -0.36 0.93
N GLN A 115 -13.98 -0.50 1.90
CA GLN A 115 -15.26 -1.17 1.70
C GLN A 115 -16.14 -0.43 0.70
N TRP A 116 -16.18 0.91 0.74
CA TRP A 116 -16.94 1.67 -0.24
C TRP A 116 -16.40 1.45 -1.67
N ILE A 117 -15.08 1.48 -1.86
CA ILE A 117 -14.47 1.25 -3.18
C ILE A 117 -14.74 -0.18 -3.66
N ILE A 118 -14.67 -1.18 -2.77
CA ILE A 118 -15.07 -2.56 -3.07
C ILE A 118 -16.52 -2.60 -3.56
N SER A 119 -17.45 -1.95 -2.85
CA SER A 119 -18.87 -1.99 -3.21
C SER A 119 -19.21 -1.26 -4.50
N ASN A 120 -18.45 -0.21 -4.87
CA ASN A 120 -18.85 0.72 -5.94
C ASN A 120 -17.93 0.72 -7.17
N ARG A 121 -16.71 0.18 -7.08
CA ARG A 121 -15.71 0.22 -8.16
C ARG A 121 -15.16 -1.15 -8.54
N SER A 122 -15.35 -2.20 -7.74
CA SER A 122 -14.88 -3.54 -8.12
C SER A 122 -15.52 -4.03 -9.43
N VAL A 123 -14.72 -4.77 -10.19
CA VAL A 123 -15.17 -5.57 -11.35
C VAL A 123 -14.91 -7.05 -11.09
N GLU A 124 -15.47 -7.89 -11.96
CA GLU A 124 -15.19 -9.33 -11.94
C GLU A 124 -13.67 -9.60 -12.07
N GLY A 125 -13.19 -10.66 -11.42
CA GLY A 125 -11.78 -11.03 -11.45
C GLY A 125 -10.86 -10.27 -10.48
N GLY A 126 -11.36 -9.27 -9.75
CA GLY A 126 -10.60 -8.59 -8.69
C GLY A 126 -10.05 -7.20 -9.05
N GLY A 127 -10.32 -6.72 -10.26
CA GLY A 127 -9.95 -5.38 -10.71
C GLY A 127 -10.89 -4.29 -10.23
N PHE A 128 -10.59 -3.05 -10.64
CA PHE A 128 -11.36 -1.86 -10.30
C PHE A 128 -11.57 -0.95 -11.52
N ARG A 129 -12.78 -0.41 -11.66
CA ARG A 129 -13.07 0.71 -12.58
C ARG A 129 -12.44 1.98 -12.05
N HIS A 130 -12.05 2.87 -12.94
CA HIS A 130 -11.51 4.17 -12.57
C HIS A 130 -12.55 5.00 -11.80
N ASP A 131 -13.75 5.14 -12.36
CA ASP A 131 -14.86 5.89 -11.78
C ASP A 131 -16.19 5.11 -11.96
N GLU A 132 -17.31 5.68 -11.53
CA GLU A 132 -18.66 5.19 -11.77
C GLU A 132 -18.95 5.06 -13.26
N ASN A 133 -18.55 6.07 -14.05
CA ASN A 133 -18.74 6.12 -15.50
C ASN A 133 -17.43 5.89 -16.25
N ASP A 134 -16.77 4.76 -15.98
CA ASP A 134 -15.54 4.36 -16.67
C ASP A 134 -15.85 3.83 -18.08
N LYS A 135 -15.32 4.51 -19.11
CA LYS A 135 -15.51 4.18 -20.53
C LYS A 135 -14.27 3.59 -21.20
N GLY A 136 -13.10 3.72 -20.57
CA GLY A 136 -11.80 3.43 -21.18
C GLY A 136 -10.97 2.40 -20.41
N GLY A 137 -11.32 2.13 -19.16
CA GLY A 137 -10.67 1.13 -18.33
C GLY A 137 -11.03 -0.31 -18.71
N PRO A 138 -10.52 -1.29 -17.93
CA PRO A 138 -9.81 -1.10 -16.67
C PRO A 138 -8.39 -0.54 -16.84
N TYR A 139 -7.90 0.18 -15.83
CA TYR A 139 -6.53 0.71 -15.80
C TYR A 139 -5.69 0.04 -14.72
N LEU A 140 -4.39 -0.10 -14.99
CA LEU A 140 -3.43 -0.71 -14.09
C LEU A 140 -3.36 0.03 -12.75
N GLY A 141 -3.25 1.36 -12.79
CA GLY A 141 -3.11 2.19 -11.61
C GLY A 141 -4.23 2.03 -10.58
N ASP A 142 -5.47 1.79 -11.02
CA ASP A 142 -6.62 1.58 -10.12
C ASP A 142 -6.48 0.28 -9.33
N SER A 143 -6.24 -0.82 -10.04
CA SER A 143 -6.14 -2.15 -9.42
C SER A 143 -4.86 -2.29 -8.59
N LEU A 144 -3.74 -1.71 -9.04
CA LEU A 144 -2.47 -1.72 -8.32
C LEU A 144 -2.54 -0.94 -7.01
N SER A 145 -3.15 0.25 -7.04
CA SER A 145 -3.23 1.09 -5.84
C SER A 145 -4.15 0.48 -4.79
N MET A 146 -5.27 -0.13 -5.21
CA MET A 146 -6.15 -0.87 -4.30
C MET A 146 -5.50 -2.16 -3.77
N GLY A 147 -4.80 -2.92 -4.62
CA GLY A 147 -4.05 -4.10 -4.19
C GLY A 147 -3.01 -3.79 -3.11
N ARG A 148 -2.24 -2.70 -3.29
CA ARG A 148 -1.31 -2.17 -2.29
C ARG A 148 -2.02 -1.76 -1.00
N ALA A 149 -3.17 -1.09 -1.11
CA ALA A 149 -3.97 -0.68 0.04
C ALA A 149 -4.47 -1.88 0.86
N PHE A 150 -4.97 -2.93 0.20
CA PHE A 150 -5.40 -4.16 0.87
C PHE A 150 -4.24 -4.87 1.55
N LEU A 151 -3.06 -4.93 0.93
CA LEU A 151 -1.89 -5.52 1.59
C LEU A 151 -1.45 -4.73 2.83
N SER A 152 -1.58 -3.41 2.81
CA SER A 152 -1.34 -2.57 4.00
C SER A 152 -2.41 -2.74 5.07
N LEU A 153 -3.69 -2.92 4.71
CA LEU A 153 -4.75 -3.25 5.67
C LEU A 153 -4.53 -4.63 6.28
N TYR A 154 -4.04 -5.61 5.51
CA TYR A 154 -3.64 -6.91 6.04
C TYR A 154 -2.52 -6.76 7.08
N GLN A 155 -1.45 -6.01 6.75
CA GLN A 155 -0.39 -5.73 7.70
C GLN A 155 -0.89 -5.04 8.98
N ALA A 156 -1.88 -4.15 8.86
CA ALA A 156 -2.43 -3.40 9.98
C ALA A 156 -3.33 -4.23 10.91
N THR A 157 -3.98 -5.27 10.39
CA THR A 157 -5.08 -5.96 11.09
C THR A 157 -4.86 -7.46 11.28
N GLY A 158 -4.04 -8.09 10.44
CA GLY A 158 -3.91 -9.53 10.33
C GLY A 158 -5.18 -10.22 9.78
N ASP A 159 -6.14 -9.47 9.23
CA ASP A 159 -7.40 -10.02 8.70
C ASP A 159 -7.21 -10.56 7.27
N GLN A 160 -7.36 -11.88 7.14
CA GLN A 160 -7.14 -12.64 5.91
C GLN A 160 -7.99 -12.16 4.72
N GLN A 161 -9.14 -11.49 4.96
CA GLN A 161 -9.95 -10.95 3.87
C GLN A 161 -9.17 -9.93 3.04
N TRP A 162 -8.29 -9.15 3.67
CA TRP A 162 -7.49 -8.13 3.00
C TRP A 162 -6.37 -8.75 2.17
N LEU A 163 -5.69 -9.79 2.69
CA LEU A 163 -4.71 -10.54 1.92
C LEU A 163 -5.36 -11.20 0.70
N LYS A 164 -6.54 -11.80 0.86
CA LYS A 164 -7.32 -12.37 -0.25
C LYS A 164 -7.65 -11.32 -1.32
N ARG A 165 -8.04 -10.11 -0.93
CA ARG A 165 -8.32 -9.01 -1.87
C ARG A 165 -7.06 -8.52 -2.58
N ALA A 166 -5.92 -8.45 -1.89
CA ALA A 166 -4.63 -8.12 -2.50
C ALA A 166 -4.22 -9.17 -3.57
N THR A 167 -4.35 -10.46 -3.24
CA THR A 167 -4.18 -11.60 -4.17
C THR A 167 -5.06 -11.47 -5.40
N GLN A 168 -6.36 -11.21 -5.23
CA GLN A 168 -7.30 -11.02 -6.34
C GLN A 168 -6.93 -9.83 -7.24
N ALA A 169 -6.49 -8.71 -6.67
CA ALA A 169 -6.02 -7.57 -7.45
C ALA A 169 -4.74 -7.89 -8.24
N ALA A 170 -3.80 -8.62 -7.64
CA ALA A 170 -2.58 -9.06 -8.32
C ALA A 170 -2.86 -10.03 -9.48
N ASP A 171 -3.76 -10.99 -9.26
CA ASP A 171 -4.21 -11.92 -10.30
C ASP A 171 -4.86 -11.19 -11.47
N PHE A 172 -5.73 -10.21 -11.18
CA PHE A 172 -6.32 -9.34 -12.20
C PHE A 172 -5.25 -8.57 -12.99
N ILE A 173 -4.26 -7.99 -12.30
CA ILE A 173 -3.19 -7.23 -12.96
C ILE A 173 -2.37 -8.14 -13.89
N ALA A 174 -1.99 -9.33 -13.43
CA ALA A 174 -1.25 -10.30 -14.22
C ALA A 174 -2.03 -10.72 -15.47
N GLN A 175 -3.34 -10.88 -15.35
CA GLN A 175 -4.20 -11.28 -16.47
C GLN A 175 -4.42 -10.17 -17.50
N HIS A 176 -4.60 -8.92 -17.06
CA HIS A 176 -5.08 -7.83 -17.93
C HIS A 176 -3.97 -6.87 -18.40
N PHE A 177 -2.90 -6.68 -17.62
CA PHE A 177 -1.92 -5.62 -17.87
C PHE A 177 -0.51 -6.12 -18.19
N GLU A 178 -0.23 -7.42 -18.05
CA GLU A 178 1.08 -7.95 -18.43
C GLU A 178 1.36 -7.69 -19.92
N ASN A 179 2.53 -7.13 -20.22
CA ASN A 179 2.89 -6.73 -21.58
C ASN A 179 3.12 -7.96 -22.46
N ARG A 180 2.23 -8.18 -23.44
CA ARG A 180 2.34 -9.26 -24.43
C ARG A 180 2.39 -8.67 -25.83
N GLU A 181 3.54 -8.73 -26.49
CA GLU A 181 3.68 -8.30 -27.89
C GLU A 181 3.16 -9.39 -28.85
N GLY A 182 2.47 -9.00 -29.92
CA GLY A 182 2.10 -9.92 -31.01
C GLY A 182 1.02 -10.97 -30.68
N GLY A 183 0.36 -10.89 -29.53
CA GLY A 183 -0.70 -11.83 -29.09
C GLY A 183 -0.36 -12.50 -27.76
N LYS A 184 -1.02 -13.64 -27.44
CA LYS A 184 -0.79 -14.38 -26.18
C LYS A 184 0.59 -15.06 -26.10
N GLU A 185 1.36 -15.09 -27.19
CA GLU A 185 2.49 -16.01 -27.35
C GLU A 185 3.89 -15.39 -27.14
N LYS A 186 4.04 -14.05 -27.16
CA LYS A 186 5.33 -13.40 -26.89
C LYS A 186 5.21 -12.38 -25.76
N LEU A 187 5.75 -12.74 -24.58
CA LEU A 187 5.86 -11.84 -23.44
C LEU A 187 6.90 -10.75 -23.73
N SER A 188 6.51 -9.49 -23.60
CA SER A 188 7.43 -8.35 -23.49
C SER A 188 7.58 -7.97 -22.02
N ALA A 189 8.63 -7.23 -21.69
CA ALA A 189 8.89 -6.89 -20.30
C ALA A 189 7.89 -5.85 -19.79
N GLY A 190 7.49 -6.00 -18.53
CA GLY A 190 6.69 -5.02 -17.78
C GLY A 190 5.17 -5.16 -17.96
N PHE A 191 4.48 -4.14 -17.47
CA PHE A 191 3.02 -4.06 -17.45
C PHE A 191 2.57 -2.72 -18.03
N LEU A 192 1.47 -2.75 -18.78
CA LEU A 192 0.88 -1.63 -19.50
C LEU A 192 -0.14 -0.88 -18.61
N THR A 193 -0.26 0.44 -18.82
CA THR A 193 -1.23 1.31 -18.10
C THR A 193 -2.69 0.89 -18.25
N ALA A 194 -3.03 0.17 -19.32
CA ALA A 194 -4.36 -0.37 -19.61
C ALA A 194 -4.21 -1.63 -20.49
N GLU A 195 -5.32 -2.32 -20.76
CA GLU A 195 -5.30 -3.42 -21.71
C GLU A 195 -4.84 -2.95 -23.10
N ALA A 196 -4.05 -3.79 -23.79
CA ALA A 196 -3.48 -3.47 -25.11
C ALA A 196 -4.52 -3.11 -26.19
N LYS A 197 -5.79 -3.52 -26.03
CA LYS A 197 -6.92 -3.18 -26.90
C LYS A 197 -7.99 -2.33 -26.21
N SER A 198 -7.60 -1.55 -25.20
CA SER A 198 -8.53 -0.65 -24.50
C SER A 198 -9.03 0.49 -25.39
N ASN A 199 -10.21 1.02 -25.06
CA ASN A 199 -10.73 2.26 -25.64
C ASN A 199 -10.16 3.51 -24.94
N SER A 200 -8.96 3.40 -24.36
CA SER A 200 -8.30 4.49 -23.67
C SER A 200 -7.95 5.62 -24.65
N ILE A 201 -8.01 6.86 -24.16
CA ILE A 201 -7.66 8.06 -24.94
C ILE A 201 -6.17 8.03 -25.32
N ALA A 202 -5.32 7.55 -24.40
CA ALA A 202 -3.90 7.35 -24.63
C ALA A 202 -3.60 5.88 -24.91
N ALA A 203 -2.67 5.64 -25.83
CA ALA A 203 -2.18 4.29 -26.12
C ALA A 203 -1.60 3.66 -24.83
N PRO A 204 -1.96 2.41 -24.51
CA PRO A 204 -1.37 1.71 -23.37
C PRO A 204 0.15 1.61 -23.51
N GLU A 205 0.87 2.00 -22.47
CA GLU A 205 2.33 1.96 -22.43
C GLU A 205 2.80 1.53 -21.04
N PRO A 206 3.98 0.90 -20.91
CA PRO A 206 4.55 0.63 -19.60
C PRO A 206 5.17 1.89 -19.01
N LEU A 207 4.76 2.25 -17.80
CA LEU A 207 5.32 3.38 -17.04
C LEU A 207 6.34 2.91 -15.99
N LEU A 208 7.37 3.74 -15.77
CA LEU A 208 8.44 3.47 -14.81
C LEU A 208 7.91 3.25 -13.39
N GLU A 209 7.08 4.17 -12.90
CA GLU A 209 6.60 4.19 -11.52
C GLU A 209 5.59 3.07 -11.20
N GLU A 210 4.72 2.75 -12.17
CA GLU A 210 3.79 1.63 -12.03
C GLU A 210 4.54 0.29 -12.01
N ASN A 211 5.55 0.10 -12.87
CA ASN A 211 6.36 -1.12 -12.87
C ASN A 211 7.26 -1.22 -11.62
N GLN A 212 7.79 -0.11 -11.10
CA GLN A 212 8.44 -0.09 -9.78
C GLN A 212 7.47 -0.54 -8.68
N SER A 213 6.23 -0.04 -8.71
CA SER A 213 5.20 -0.39 -7.72
C SER A 213 4.75 -1.84 -7.83
N ILE A 214 4.57 -2.38 -9.04
CA ILE A 214 4.27 -3.81 -9.27
C ILE A 214 5.38 -4.68 -8.73
N CYS A 215 6.63 -4.35 -9.09
CA CYS A 215 7.79 -5.13 -8.68
C CYS A 215 7.80 -5.32 -7.14
N ARG A 216 7.66 -4.23 -6.40
CA ARG A 216 7.66 -4.24 -4.93
C ARG A 216 6.41 -4.91 -4.35
N PHE A 217 5.23 -4.62 -4.90
CA PHE A 217 3.96 -5.19 -4.45
C PHE A 217 3.91 -6.71 -4.66
N ALA A 218 4.23 -7.19 -5.85
CA ALA A 218 4.20 -8.60 -6.20
C ALA A 218 5.30 -9.39 -5.46
N ASN A 219 6.49 -8.78 -5.27
CA ASN A 219 7.56 -9.36 -4.47
C ASN A 219 7.12 -9.57 -3.02
N LEU A 220 6.57 -8.55 -2.37
CA LEU A 220 6.07 -8.69 -1.00
C LEU A 220 4.87 -9.65 -0.91
N LEU A 221 3.97 -9.63 -1.90
CA LEU A 221 2.84 -10.56 -1.94
C LEU A 221 3.31 -12.02 -2.06
N ASN A 222 4.35 -12.29 -2.85
CA ASN A 222 4.98 -13.62 -2.89
C ASN A 222 5.49 -14.04 -1.51
N GLN A 223 6.08 -13.13 -0.73
CA GLN A 223 6.51 -13.45 0.63
C GLN A 223 5.35 -13.84 1.54
N TYR A 224 4.16 -13.27 1.33
CA TYR A 224 2.96 -13.62 2.10
C TYR A 224 2.26 -14.91 1.65
N THR A 225 2.25 -15.21 0.35
CA THR A 225 1.46 -16.31 -0.22
C THR A 225 2.28 -17.54 -0.55
N GLY A 226 3.59 -17.40 -0.77
CA GLY A 226 4.46 -18.46 -1.27
C GLY A 226 4.20 -18.83 -2.74
N GLU A 227 3.29 -18.13 -3.43
CA GLU A 227 2.92 -18.48 -4.80
C GLU A 227 3.94 -17.93 -5.81
N GLU A 228 4.59 -18.83 -6.57
CA GLU A 228 5.65 -18.48 -7.53
C GLU A 228 5.19 -17.50 -8.62
N LYS A 229 3.90 -17.48 -8.97
CA LYS A 229 3.34 -16.54 -9.96
C LYS A 229 3.58 -15.07 -9.60
N TYR A 230 3.59 -14.71 -8.30
CA TYR A 230 3.84 -13.33 -7.88
C TYR A 230 5.32 -12.98 -7.90
N LYS A 231 6.21 -13.96 -7.69
CA LYS A 231 7.64 -13.78 -7.92
C LYS A 231 7.92 -13.52 -9.40
N GLN A 232 7.33 -14.31 -10.29
CA GLN A 232 7.42 -14.10 -11.75
C GLN A 232 6.86 -12.74 -12.17
N MET A 233 5.77 -12.29 -11.57
CA MET A 233 5.19 -10.96 -11.77
C MET A 233 6.19 -9.85 -11.38
N ALA A 234 6.85 -9.98 -10.23
CA ALA A 234 7.87 -9.03 -9.78
C ALA A 234 9.10 -9.01 -10.71
N GLU A 235 9.57 -10.18 -11.14
CA GLU A 235 10.67 -10.34 -12.09
C GLU A 235 10.32 -9.75 -13.46
N SER A 236 9.08 -9.90 -13.93
CA SER A 236 8.61 -9.31 -15.19
C SER A 236 8.67 -7.78 -15.16
N ALA A 237 8.24 -7.17 -14.06
CA ALA A 237 8.36 -5.74 -13.85
C ALA A 237 9.83 -5.29 -13.77
N MET A 238 10.69 -6.00 -13.03
CA MET A 238 12.12 -5.69 -12.94
C MET A 238 12.85 -5.81 -14.28
N ARG A 239 12.48 -6.78 -15.13
CA ARG A 239 13.03 -6.90 -16.50
C ARG A 239 12.77 -5.65 -17.33
N TYR A 240 11.60 -5.02 -17.19
CA TYR A 240 11.31 -3.75 -17.86
C TYR A 240 12.20 -2.62 -17.30
N LEU A 241 12.30 -2.52 -15.97
CA LEU A 241 13.10 -1.48 -15.30
C LEU A 241 14.61 -1.58 -15.62
N SER A 242 15.09 -2.77 -15.95
CA SER A 242 16.49 -3.06 -16.29
C SER A 242 16.77 -3.13 -17.81
N THR A 243 15.75 -2.90 -18.66
CA THR A 243 15.94 -2.88 -20.13
C THR A 243 16.87 -1.72 -20.52
N PRO A 244 17.91 -1.94 -21.35
CA PRO A 244 18.93 -0.91 -21.67
C PRO A 244 18.35 0.42 -22.18
N GLU A 245 17.29 0.36 -22.99
CA GLU A 245 16.62 1.56 -23.49
C GLU A 245 15.95 2.37 -22.37
N ILE A 246 15.27 1.71 -21.44
CA ILE A 246 14.65 2.33 -20.27
C ILE A 246 15.73 2.88 -19.32
N VAL A 247 16.82 2.14 -19.14
CA VAL A 247 18.00 2.55 -18.37
C VAL A 247 18.68 3.79 -18.96
N ALA A 248 18.74 3.89 -20.29
CA ALA A 248 19.35 5.04 -20.97
C ALA A 248 18.42 6.28 -20.97
N LYS A 249 17.10 6.06 -20.97
CA LYS A 249 16.09 7.15 -20.97
C LYS A 249 15.75 7.67 -19.58
N ARG A 250 15.93 6.86 -18.52
CA ARG A 250 15.69 7.32 -17.14
C ARG A 250 16.70 8.41 -16.76
N ARG A 251 16.18 9.54 -16.27
CA ARG A 251 16.98 10.65 -15.73
C ARG A 251 17.37 10.35 -14.27
N ILE A 252 17.09 11.27 -13.34
CA ILE A 252 17.53 11.20 -11.93
C ILE A 252 16.72 10.17 -11.10
N LEU A 253 15.62 9.64 -11.62
CA LEU A 253 14.65 8.78 -10.91
C LEU A 253 15.09 7.31 -10.76
N VAL A 254 16.23 7.07 -10.10
CA VAL A 254 16.78 5.71 -9.91
C VAL A 254 16.42 5.06 -8.57
N ALA A 255 16.04 5.85 -7.57
CA ALA A 255 15.84 5.35 -6.21
C ALA A 255 14.75 4.27 -6.11
N GLY A 256 13.62 4.44 -6.82
CA GLY A 256 12.54 3.46 -6.81
C GLY A 256 12.96 2.09 -7.36
N THR A 257 13.75 2.08 -8.43
CA THR A 257 14.30 0.83 -9.01
C THR A 257 15.33 0.18 -8.10
N LEU A 258 16.21 0.96 -7.46
CA LEU A 258 17.21 0.42 -6.52
C LEU A 258 16.56 -0.15 -5.25
N ILE A 259 15.48 0.46 -4.77
CA ILE A 259 14.70 -0.09 -3.65
C ILE A 259 14.06 -1.42 -4.07
N ALA A 260 13.46 -1.49 -5.26
CA ALA A 260 12.87 -2.72 -5.76
C ALA A 260 13.92 -3.83 -5.91
N ASP A 261 15.10 -3.52 -6.45
CA ASP A 261 16.23 -4.46 -6.57
C ASP A 261 16.69 -4.97 -5.19
N HIS A 262 16.84 -4.06 -4.22
CA HIS A 262 17.17 -4.44 -2.85
C HIS A 262 16.11 -5.35 -2.21
N GLU A 263 14.82 -5.04 -2.36
CA GLU A 263 13.72 -5.85 -1.83
C GLU A 263 13.60 -7.22 -2.51
N MET A 264 13.95 -7.34 -3.79
CA MET A 264 14.00 -8.63 -4.49
C MET A 264 15.22 -9.48 -4.10
N ALA A 265 16.35 -8.84 -3.78
CA ALA A 265 17.58 -9.52 -3.42
C ALA A 265 17.61 -10.03 -1.96
N HIS A 266 16.66 -9.61 -1.12
CA HIS A 266 16.62 -9.93 0.31
C HIS A 266 15.24 -10.41 0.73
N ALA A 267 15.17 -11.29 1.73
CA ALA A 267 13.91 -11.62 2.39
C ALA A 267 13.47 -10.45 3.29
N PRO A 268 12.16 -10.16 3.42
CA PRO A 268 11.69 -9.17 4.38
C PRO A 268 11.95 -9.65 5.81
N ALA A 269 12.12 -8.71 6.73
CA ALA A 269 12.06 -9.06 8.15
C ALA A 269 10.66 -9.60 8.46
N HIS A 270 10.57 -10.84 8.93
CA HIS A 270 9.28 -11.50 9.16
C HIS A 270 8.97 -11.55 10.65
N ILE A 271 7.85 -10.96 11.06
CA ILE A 271 7.32 -11.06 12.42
C ILE A 271 6.04 -11.89 12.38
N THR A 272 6.01 -13.00 13.13
CA THR A 272 4.79 -13.79 13.32
C THR A 272 4.32 -13.66 14.77
N VAL A 273 3.07 -13.27 14.96
CA VAL A 273 2.40 -13.33 16.27
C VAL A 273 1.48 -14.54 16.31
N VAL A 274 1.70 -15.42 17.27
CA VAL A 274 0.91 -16.63 17.49
C VAL A 274 0.03 -16.40 18.72
N GLY A 275 -1.28 -16.52 18.56
CA GLY A 275 -2.24 -16.30 19.65
C GLY A 275 -3.60 -15.85 19.13
N LYS A 276 -4.64 -16.05 19.95
CA LYS A 276 -6.01 -15.66 19.56
C LYS A 276 -6.14 -14.16 19.41
N LYS A 277 -6.84 -13.67 18.39
CA LYS A 277 -7.08 -12.22 18.20
C LYS A 277 -7.90 -11.58 19.33
N SER A 278 -8.72 -12.38 20.02
CA SER A 278 -9.45 -11.95 21.21
C SER A 278 -8.57 -11.79 22.45
N ASP A 279 -7.39 -12.42 22.48
CA ASP A 279 -6.46 -12.35 23.60
C ASP A 279 -5.82 -10.94 23.70
N PRO A 280 -5.90 -10.26 24.85
CA PRO A 280 -5.27 -8.95 25.04
C PRO A 280 -3.74 -8.94 24.82
N GLN A 281 -3.03 -9.98 25.27
CA GLN A 281 -1.57 -10.07 25.12
C GLN A 281 -1.18 -10.28 23.66
N ALA A 282 -1.93 -11.10 22.92
CA ALA A 282 -1.71 -11.25 21.48
C ALA A 282 -1.91 -9.93 20.73
N ARG A 283 -2.94 -9.15 21.10
CA ARG A 283 -3.19 -7.81 20.56
C ARG A 283 -2.04 -6.84 20.82
N GLU A 284 -1.49 -6.83 22.03
CA GLU A 284 -0.34 -5.99 22.38
C GLU A 284 0.91 -6.36 21.57
N LEU A 285 1.20 -7.67 21.45
CA LEU A 285 2.31 -8.17 20.65
C LEU A 285 2.16 -7.85 19.16
N PHE A 286 0.95 -8.06 18.60
CA PHE A 286 0.68 -7.72 17.21
C PHE A 286 0.81 -6.23 16.96
N PHE A 287 0.29 -5.41 17.87
CA PHE A 287 0.43 -3.97 17.75
C PHE A 287 1.90 -3.50 17.81
N ALA A 288 2.72 -4.14 18.66
CA ALA A 288 4.17 -3.89 18.69
C ALA A 288 4.86 -4.30 17.37
N ALA A 289 4.43 -5.40 16.75
CA ALA A 289 4.93 -5.82 15.44
C ALA A 289 4.57 -4.79 14.34
N VAL A 290 3.32 -4.33 14.33
CA VAL A 290 2.80 -3.30 13.40
C VAL A 290 3.55 -1.98 13.53
N LYS A 291 3.85 -1.56 14.77
CA LYS A 291 4.64 -0.36 15.08
C LYS A 291 6.14 -0.50 14.84
N SER A 292 6.62 -1.67 14.40
CA SER A 292 8.04 -1.88 14.18
C SER A 292 8.61 -0.87 13.18
N PRO A 293 9.85 -0.39 13.36
CA PRO A 293 10.48 0.55 12.44
C PRO A 293 11.19 -0.17 11.28
N LEU A 294 10.70 -1.35 10.88
CA LEU A 294 11.22 -2.10 9.75
C LEU A 294 10.55 -1.60 8.46
N ILE A 295 11.33 -1.23 7.45
CA ILE A 295 10.78 -0.68 6.20
C ILE A 295 10.25 -1.80 5.29
N TYR A 296 11.07 -2.83 5.06
CA TYR A 296 10.69 -4.00 4.27
C TYR A 296 10.44 -5.19 5.20
N ARG A 297 9.15 -5.48 5.41
CA ARG A 297 8.69 -6.40 6.45
C ARG A 297 7.48 -7.20 6.03
N ARG A 298 7.36 -8.38 6.64
CA ARG A 298 6.20 -9.26 6.61
C ARG A 298 5.70 -9.40 8.04
N ILE A 299 4.44 -9.06 8.29
CA ILE A 299 3.80 -9.24 9.60
C ILE A 299 2.61 -10.17 9.42
N ASP A 300 2.60 -11.27 10.17
CA ASP A 300 1.51 -12.24 10.19
C ASP A 300 0.97 -12.47 11.61
N TRP A 301 -0.34 -12.71 11.69
CA TRP A 301 -1.02 -13.09 12.93
C TRP A 301 -1.64 -14.48 12.77
N LEU A 302 -0.98 -15.49 13.36
CA LEU A 302 -1.47 -16.85 13.42
C LEU A 302 -2.43 -17.01 14.61
N ASP A 303 -3.71 -16.76 14.33
CA ASP A 303 -4.80 -17.29 15.15
C ASP A 303 -5.23 -18.65 14.60
N LYS A 304 -4.82 -19.73 15.27
CA LYS A 304 -5.13 -21.11 14.83
C LYS A 304 -6.64 -21.40 14.73
N SER A 305 -7.50 -20.58 15.33
CA SER A 305 -8.96 -20.71 15.19
C SER A 305 -9.50 -20.16 13.87
N GLU A 306 -8.74 -19.32 13.17
CA GLU A 306 -9.08 -18.75 11.86
C GLU A 306 -8.46 -19.54 10.69
N GLY A 307 -7.71 -20.61 10.98
CA GLY A 307 -7.04 -21.46 10.00
C GLY A 307 -5.52 -21.30 10.02
N THR A 308 -4.88 -21.59 8.88
CA THR A 308 -3.43 -21.50 8.69
C THR A 308 -3.07 -20.28 7.84
N LEU A 309 -1.89 -19.72 8.07
CA LEU A 309 -1.35 -18.69 7.18
C LEU A 309 -0.98 -19.32 5.82
N PRO A 310 -1.09 -18.59 4.70
CA PRO A 310 -0.79 -19.13 3.37
C PRO A 310 0.66 -19.61 3.19
N ASN A 311 1.63 -18.94 3.82
CA ASN A 311 3.06 -19.24 3.68
C ASN A 311 3.77 -19.38 5.04
N LEU A 312 3.53 -20.48 5.76
CA LEU A 312 4.18 -20.71 7.05
C LEU A 312 5.66 -21.09 6.88
N ASP A 313 6.55 -20.30 7.48
CA ASP A 313 8.00 -20.56 7.47
C ASP A 313 8.40 -21.79 8.31
N VAL A 314 7.70 -21.98 9.43
CA VAL A 314 7.91 -23.05 10.41
C VAL A 314 6.59 -23.47 11.04
N ASP A 315 6.56 -24.65 11.63
CA ASP A 315 5.47 -25.06 12.51
C ASP A 315 5.67 -24.45 13.90
N PHE A 316 4.73 -23.61 14.34
CA PHE A 316 4.83 -22.94 15.64
C PHE A 316 4.25 -23.83 16.75
N PRO A 317 5.07 -24.19 17.76
CA PRO A 317 4.62 -25.03 18.86
C PRO A 317 3.49 -24.31 19.63
N ASP A 318 2.60 -25.10 20.24
CA ASP A 318 1.68 -24.55 21.22
C ASP A 318 2.44 -24.24 22.51
N LEU A 319 2.64 -22.94 22.78
CA LEU A 319 3.33 -22.46 23.97
C LEU A 319 2.38 -22.22 25.16
N GLY A 320 1.09 -22.50 25.01
CA GLY A 320 0.06 -22.27 26.03
C GLY A 320 -0.25 -20.80 26.33
N LYS A 321 0.41 -19.86 25.65
CA LYS A 321 0.20 -18.40 25.73
C LYS A 321 0.64 -17.70 24.45
N PRO A 322 0.13 -16.49 24.15
CA PRO A 322 0.56 -15.73 22.98
C PRO A 322 2.06 -15.45 22.97
N ALA A 323 2.66 -15.48 21.78
CA ALA A 323 4.07 -15.19 21.58
C ALA A 323 4.30 -14.55 20.20
N ALA A 324 5.29 -13.66 20.12
CA ALA A 324 5.80 -13.12 18.88
C ALA A 324 7.18 -13.69 18.56
N PHE A 325 7.46 -13.83 17.28
CA PHE A 325 8.70 -14.39 16.75
C PHE A 325 9.24 -13.50 15.64
N LEU A 326 10.57 -13.35 15.59
CA LEU A 326 11.26 -12.78 14.44
C LEU A 326 11.85 -13.94 13.63
N CYS A 327 11.39 -14.08 12.39
CA CYS A 327 11.71 -15.18 11.49
C CYS A 327 12.55 -14.69 10.29
N ALA A 328 13.40 -15.59 9.79
CA ALA A 328 14.22 -15.41 8.60
C ALA A 328 14.36 -16.77 7.89
N GLY A 329 13.59 -16.95 6.81
CA GLY A 329 13.45 -18.25 6.15
C GLY A 329 12.88 -19.29 7.13
N ASN A 330 13.41 -20.51 7.13
CA ASN A 330 12.91 -21.61 7.97
C ASN A 330 13.36 -21.59 9.44
N ARG A 331 13.69 -20.41 9.99
CA ARG A 331 14.16 -20.23 11.36
C ARG A 331 13.51 -19.04 12.00
N CYS A 332 13.13 -19.19 13.26
CA CYS A 332 12.60 -18.11 14.09
C CYS A 332 13.40 -17.96 15.38
N SER A 333 13.34 -16.77 15.97
CA SER A 333 13.91 -16.46 17.28
C SER A 333 13.29 -17.28 18.40
N SER A 334 13.85 -17.17 19.61
CA SER A 334 13.11 -17.50 20.83
C SER A 334 11.82 -16.65 20.94
N PRO A 335 10.76 -17.15 21.57
CA PRO A 335 9.50 -16.43 21.70
C PRO A 335 9.65 -15.18 22.56
N ALA A 336 9.08 -14.07 22.07
CA ALA A 336 8.84 -12.86 22.86
C ALA A 336 7.41 -12.88 23.40
N TYR A 337 7.25 -12.75 24.72
CA TYR A 337 5.95 -12.74 25.38
C TYR A 337 5.46 -11.33 25.71
N GLN A 338 6.32 -10.33 25.60
CA GLN A 338 6.02 -8.92 25.87
C GLN A 338 6.52 -8.03 24.73
N PRO A 339 5.87 -6.89 24.46
CA PRO A 339 6.29 -5.92 23.44
C PRO A 339 7.77 -5.51 23.53
N GLU A 340 8.30 -5.35 24.75
CA GLU A 340 9.69 -4.94 24.98
C GLU A 340 10.68 -6.01 24.51
N ASP A 341 10.34 -7.28 24.68
CA ASP A 341 11.18 -8.39 24.23
C ASP A 341 11.15 -8.53 22.71
N LEU A 342 9.98 -8.30 22.08
CA LEU A 342 9.88 -8.22 20.63
C LEU A 342 10.71 -7.04 20.09
N GLY A 343 10.66 -5.89 20.75
CA GLY A 343 11.50 -4.73 20.42
C GLY A 343 12.99 -5.06 20.40
N LYS A 344 13.49 -5.77 21.43
CA LYS A 344 14.89 -6.22 21.49
C LYS A 344 15.26 -7.19 20.37
N LEU A 345 14.33 -8.03 19.90
CA LEU A 345 14.57 -8.90 18.75
C LEU A 345 14.69 -8.09 17.47
N ILE A 346 13.76 -7.15 17.25
CA ILE A 346 13.73 -6.30 16.06
C ILE A 346 15.00 -5.44 15.96
N ASP A 347 15.50 -4.91 17.09
CA ASP A 347 16.73 -4.10 17.12
C ASP A 347 17.99 -4.86 16.63
N ARG A 348 17.95 -6.19 16.52
CA ARG A 348 19.07 -7.01 16.01
C ARG A 348 19.11 -7.12 14.48
N VAL A 349 18.04 -6.72 13.79
CA VAL A 349 17.89 -6.85 12.32
C VAL A 349 17.59 -5.53 11.62
N LYS A 350 17.56 -4.42 12.38
CA LYS A 350 17.65 -3.08 11.81
C LYS A 350 19.08 -2.79 11.43
#